data_AF-A0A534ZJG5-F1
#
_entry.id   AF-A0A534ZJG5-F1
#
_cell.length_a   1.000
_cell.length_b   1.000
_cell.length_c   1.000
_cell.angle_alpha   90.00
_cell.angle_beta   90.00
_cell.angle_gamma   90.00
#
_symmetry.space_group_name_H-M   'P 1'
#
loop_
_entity.id
_entity.type
_entity.pdbx_description
1 polymer ?
#
loop_
_entity_poly.entity_id
_entity_poly.type
_entity_poly.pdbx_seq_one_letter_code
_entity_poly.pdbx_strand_id
1 'polypeptide(L)'
;MSHHYSGPDFGFPHGDARLDLTDLYAFPKPSEADKSILIMNVHPSAAVNPAGSTTREPFAPKALYELRIDTNGDAVADIAYRVRFSSSADGPQTATVRRVEGAQAAETGDSGQVMIEAAPVSTGRDARVTEAGRYRFFAGWRSDPFFFDTRGALNDLQFTSDDFFIDKDVCSIMLEMPNSAL
;
A
#
# COMPACT_ATOMS: atom_id res chain seq x y z
N MET A 1 9.03 0.81 11.99
CA MET A 1 8.19 -0.37 12.24
C MET A 1 6.84 0.14 12.73
N SER A 2 5.89 0.28 11.80
CA SER A 2 4.47 0.41 12.17
C SER A 2 4.06 -0.92 12.80
N HIS A 3 3.31 -0.90 13.90
CA HIS A 3 2.72 -2.14 14.42
C HIS A 3 1.29 -2.24 13.86
N HIS A 4 0.91 -3.44 13.41
CA HIS A 4 -0.44 -3.74 12.89
C HIS A 4 -1.55 -3.71 13.96
N TYR A 5 -1.19 -3.36 15.21
CA TYR A 5 -2.04 -3.39 16.39
C TYR A 5 -2.29 -1.97 16.93
N SER A 6 -2.86 -1.07 16.12
CA SER A 6 -3.11 0.32 16.53
C SER A 6 -4.60 0.56 16.82
N GLY A 7 -4.91 0.85 18.08
CA GLY A 7 -6.23 1.32 18.52
C GLY A 7 -6.83 0.51 19.68
N PRO A 8 -7.76 1.11 20.45
CA PRO A 8 -8.49 0.41 21.51
C PRO A 8 -9.49 -0.63 20.98
N ASP A 9 -9.86 -0.54 19.70
CA ASP A 9 -10.69 -1.51 19.00
C ASP A 9 -9.82 -2.32 18.03
N PHE A 10 -9.60 -3.58 18.37
CA PHE A 10 -8.70 -4.46 17.64
C PHE A 10 -9.43 -5.05 16.42
N GLY A 11 -9.31 -4.38 15.27
CA GLY A 11 -9.90 -4.78 13.99
C GLY A 11 -9.53 -3.82 12.85
N PHE A 12 -10.07 -4.08 11.66
CA PHE A 12 -9.80 -3.24 10.49
C PHE A 12 -10.53 -1.89 10.57
N PRO A 13 -9.97 -0.81 9.99
CA PRO A 13 -10.67 0.46 9.86
C PRO A 13 -12.03 0.28 9.18
N HIS A 14 -13.10 0.69 9.86
CA HIS A 14 -14.49 0.52 9.40
C HIS A 14 -14.87 -0.94 9.05
N GLY A 15 -14.16 -1.93 9.59
CA GLY A 15 -14.38 -3.36 9.30
C GLY A 15 -13.93 -3.78 7.90
N ASP A 16 -13.16 -2.96 7.17
CA ASP A 16 -12.69 -3.26 5.82
C ASP A 16 -11.17 -3.37 5.78
N ALA A 17 -10.67 -4.60 5.63
CA ALA A 17 -9.24 -4.88 5.55
C ALA A 17 -8.53 -4.08 4.45
N ARG A 18 -9.23 -3.71 3.37
CA ARG A 18 -8.66 -2.94 2.26
C ARG A 18 -8.23 -1.52 2.65
N LEU A 19 -8.67 -1.04 3.81
CA LEU A 19 -8.32 0.26 4.38
C LEU A 19 -7.19 0.17 5.42
N ASP A 20 -6.78 -1.04 5.78
CA ASP A 20 -5.72 -1.27 6.75
C ASP A 20 -4.35 -1.07 6.10
N LEU A 21 -3.61 -0.04 6.54
CA LEU A 21 -2.25 0.24 6.10
C LEU A 21 -1.28 -0.49 7.01
N THR A 22 -0.51 -1.41 6.44
CA THR A 22 0.37 -2.28 7.22
C THR A 22 1.77 -1.68 7.32
N ASP A 23 2.39 -1.41 6.17
CA ASP A 23 3.81 -1.06 6.07
C ASP A 23 4.09 -0.03 4.98
N LEU A 24 5.17 0.73 5.18
CA LEU A 24 5.76 1.62 4.19
C LEU A 24 7.23 1.26 4.00
N TYR A 25 7.62 1.01 2.75
CA TYR A 25 9.01 0.82 2.33
C TYR A 25 9.45 1.97 1.45
N ALA A 26 10.65 2.48 1.69
CA ALA A 26 11.27 3.53 0.89
C ALA A 26 12.76 3.23 0.74
N PHE A 27 13.23 3.06 -0.49
CA PHE A 27 14.63 2.73 -0.76
C PHE A 27 15.08 3.22 -2.15
N PRO A 28 16.38 3.54 -2.32
CA PRO A 28 16.93 3.87 -3.63
C PRO A 28 16.84 2.65 -4.55
N LYS A 29 16.59 2.88 -5.84
CA LYS A 29 16.56 1.81 -6.83
C LYS A 29 17.96 1.17 -6.94
N PRO A 30 18.12 -0.15 -6.74
CA PRO A 30 19.41 -0.79 -6.93
C PRO A 30 19.91 -0.58 -8.36
N SER A 31 21.17 -0.16 -8.48
CA SER A 31 21.86 0.14 -9.76
C SER A 31 21.37 1.36 -10.55
N GLU A 32 20.39 2.12 -10.06
CA GLU A 32 19.93 3.39 -10.65
C GLU A 32 19.73 4.43 -9.54
N ALA A 33 20.83 5.01 -9.06
CA ALA A 33 20.84 5.85 -7.86
C ALA A 33 20.04 7.17 -7.98
N ASP A 34 19.65 7.56 -9.19
CA ASP A 34 18.81 8.73 -9.45
C ASP A 34 17.30 8.43 -9.38
N LYS A 35 16.93 7.22 -8.94
CA LYS A 35 15.56 6.79 -8.69
C LYS A 35 15.36 6.23 -7.29
N SER A 36 14.12 6.33 -6.83
CA SER A 36 13.65 5.76 -5.58
C SER A 36 12.42 4.89 -5.81
N ILE A 37 12.24 3.91 -4.94
CA ILE A 37 11.06 3.05 -4.88
C ILE A 37 10.35 3.29 -3.55
N LEU A 38 9.06 3.62 -3.64
CA LEU A 38 8.15 3.66 -2.50
C LEU A 38 7.14 2.52 -2.63
N ILE A 39 6.86 1.82 -1.52
CA ILE A 39 5.84 0.77 -1.47
C ILE A 39 4.97 0.98 -0.24
N MET A 40 3.67 1.12 -0.45
CA MET A 40 2.66 1.06 0.60
C MET A 40 2.02 -0.31 0.56
N ASN A 41 2.14 -1.06 1.65
CA ASN A 41 1.34 -2.27 1.85
C ASN A 41 0.03 -1.93 2.56
N VAL A 42 -1.04 -2.51 2.06
CA VAL A 42 -2.39 -2.42 2.60
C VAL A 42 -3.04 -3.79 2.50
N HIS A 43 -4.18 -3.99 3.16
CA HIS A 43 -4.99 -5.19 2.98
C HIS A 43 -4.23 -6.51 3.24
N PRO A 44 -4.02 -6.88 4.51
CA PRO A 44 -3.54 -8.21 4.83
C PRO A 44 -4.57 -9.25 4.39
N SER A 45 -4.13 -10.41 3.88
CA SER A 45 -5.02 -11.49 3.44
C SER A 45 -5.65 -12.28 4.59
N ALA A 46 -5.21 -12.03 5.82
CA ALA A 46 -5.70 -12.65 7.04
C ALA A 46 -6.04 -11.62 8.12
N ALA A 47 -7.12 -11.89 8.84
CA ALA A 47 -7.51 -11.21 10.06
C ALA A 47 -7.09 -12.06 11.28
N VAL A 48 -6.70 -11.39 12.35
CA VAL A 48 -6.36 -12.03 13.63
C VAL A 48 -7.56 -12.07 14.56
N ASN A 49 -8.45 -11.07 14.47
CA ASN A 49 -9.66 -10.97 15.29
C ASN A 49 -10.85 -10.41 14.49
N PRO A 50 -11.88 -11.22 14.20
CA PRO A 50 -11.89 -12.67 14.32
C PRO A 50 -10.88 -13.31 13.35
N ALA A 51 -10.35 -14.48 13.70
CA ALA A 51 -9.39 -15.18 12.84
C ALA A 51 -10.06 -15.64 11.53
N GLY A 52 -9.45 -15.33 10.38
CA GLY A 52 -9.98 -15.75 9.08
C GLY A 52 -9.33 -15.06 7.90
N SER A 53 -9.74 -15.43 6.68
CA SER A 53 -9.32 -14.73 5.46
C SER A 53 -10.11 -13.44 5.26
N THR A 54 -9.45 -12.43 4.69
CA THR A 54 -10.09 -11.19 4.26
C THR A 54 -10.70 -11.36 2.85
N THR A 55 -11.27 -10.28 2.31
CA THR A 55 -11.89 -10.31 0.98
C THR A 55 -10.85 -10.56 -0.12
N ARG A 56 -11.27 -11.20 -1.22
CA ARG A 56 -10.40 -11.40 -2.39
C ARG A 56 -10.26 -10.16 -3.26
N GLU A 57 -11.15 -9.18 -3.11
CA GLU A 57 -11.08 -7.90 -3.84
C GLU A 57 -9.88 -7.09 -3.32
N PRO A 58 -8.84 -6.84 -4.13
CA PRO A 58 -7.58 -6.28 -3.64
C PRO A 58 -7.70 -4.90 -3.00
N PHE A 59 -8.43 -3.96 -3.62
CA PHE A 59 -8.47 -2.57 -3.18
C PHE A 59 -9.89 -2.05 -3.09
N ALA A 60 -10.17 -1.17 -2.12
CA ALA A 60 -11.48 -0.55 -1.98
C ALA A 60 -11.66 0.56 -3.02
N PRO A 61 -12.66 0.50 -3.92
CA PRO A 61 -12.79 1.46 -5.03
C PRO A 61 -13.17 2.87 -4.57
N LYS A 62 -13.72 3.02 -3.35
CA LYS A 62 -14.05 4.31 -2.75
C LYS A 62 -12.91 4.91 -1.92
N ALA A 63 -11.88 4.12 -1.62
CA ALA A 63 -10.73 4.58 -0.88
C ALA A 63 -9.83 5.48 -1.73
N LEU A 64 -9.08 6.34 -1.04
CA LEU A 64 -7.99 7.12 -1.58
C LEU A 64 -6.72 6.69 -0.85
N TYR A 65 -5.76 6.15 -1.57
CA TYR A 65 -4.47 5.73 -1.01
C TYR A 65 -3.44 6.81 -1.31
N GLU A 66 -2.78 7.35 -0.27
CA GLU A 66 -1.93 8.53 -0.41
C GLU A 66 -0.51 8.31 0.15
N LEU A 67 0.50 8.51 -0.68
CA LEU A 67 1.87 8.74 -0.23
C LEU A 67 2.10 10.25 -0.18
N ARG A 68 2.23 10.81 1.03
CA ARG A 68 2.49 12.23 1.26
C ARG A 68 3.94 12.44 1.63
N ILE A 69 4.58 13.43 1.00
CA ILE A 69 6.01 13.68 1.07
C ILE A 69 6.21 15.15 1.48
N ASP A 70 6.91 15.34 2.60
CA ASP A 70 7.44 16.62 3.05
C ASP A 70 8.90 16.71 2.57
N THR A 71 9.22 17.79 1.86
CA THR A 71 10.53 18.02 1.25
C THR A 71 11.35 19.09 1.96
N ASN A 72 10.74 19.79 2.93
CA ASN A 72 11.30 20.97 3.55
C ASN A 72 11.45 20.85 5.09
N GLY A 73 10.84 19.82 5.69
CA GLY A 73 10.98 19.47 7.10
C GLY A 73 9.99 20.16 8.04
N ASP A 74 8.93 20.77 7.52
CA ASP A 74 7.88 21.44 8.32
C ASP A 74 6.72 20.50 8.73
N ALA A 75 6.81 19.21 8.38
CA ALA A 75 5.79 18.19 8.58
C ALA A 75 4.47 18.45 7.82
N VAL A 76 4.51 19.28 6.77
CA VAL A 76 3.43 19.51 5.83
C VAL A 76 3.84 18.92 4.48
N ALA A 77 2.93 18.19 3.84
CA ALA A 77 3.23 17.58 2.56
C ALA A 77 3.34 18.63 1.46
N ASP A 78 4.48 18.65 0.76
CA ASP A 78 4.70 19.44 -0.45
C ASP A 78 4.29 18.67 -1.71
N ILE A 79 4.37 17.34 -1.66
CA ILE A 79 4.04 16.43 -2.76
C ILE A 79 3.13 15.30 -2.25
N ALA A 80 2.13 14.92 -3.02
CA ALA A 80 1.32 13.74 -2.76
C ALA A 80 1.13 12.89 -4.02
N TYR A 81 1.31 11.57 -3.87
CA TYR A 81 0.89 10.59 -4.85
C TYR A 81 -0.40 9.92 -4.38
N ARG A 82 -1.45 10.07 -5.19
CA ARG A 82 -2.81 9.61 -4.89
C ARG A 82 -3.19 8.48 -5.83
N VAL A 83 -3.63 7.37 -5.28
CA VAL A 83 -4.04 6.20 -6.05
C VAL A 83 -5.51 5.89 -5.79
N ARG A 84 -6.27 5.75 -6.87
CA ARG A 84 -7.63 5.22 -6.86
C ARG A 84 -7.75 3.97 -7.70
N PHE A 85 -8.62 3.07 -7.26
CA PHE A 85 -8.91 1.84 -7.96
C PHE A 85 -10.33 1.85 -8.52
N SER A 86 -10.50 1.32 -9.71
CA SER A 86 -11.82 1.13 -10.30
C SER A 86 -12.62 0.08 -9.52
N SER A 87 -13.94 0.12 -9.68
CA SER A 87 -14.82 -0.97 -9.25
C SER A 87 -14.43 -2.28 -9.94
N SER A 88 -14.56 -3.39 -9.23
CA SER A 88 -14.46 -4.75 -9.79
C SER A 88 -15.72 -5.18 -10.57
N ALA A 89 -16.81 -4.41 -10.46
CA ALA A 89 -18.10 -4.74 -11.09
C ALA A 89 -18.04 -4.71 -12.62
N ASP A 90 -17.18 -3.87 -13.20
CA ASP A 90 -17.04 -3.67 -14.64
C ASP A 90 -15.84 -4.42 -15.24
N GLY A 91 -15.23 -5.33 -14.46
CA GLY A 91 -14.07 -6.13 -14.85
C GLY A 91 -12.92 -6.06 -13.84
N PRO A 92 -11.71 -6.52 -14.22
CA PRO A 92 -10.54 -6.44 -13.36
C PRO A 92 -10.28 -5.00 -12.92
N GLN A 93 -9.93 -4.81 -11.63
CA GLN A 93 -9.60 -3.48 -11.13
C GLN A 93 -8.41 -2.89 -11.89
N THR A 94 -8.50 -1.61 -12.17
CA THR A 94 -7.38 -0.79 -12.64
C THR A 94 -7.12 0.36 -11.67
N ALA A 95 -5.92 0.92 -11.72
CA ALA A 95 -5.49 2.02 -10.88
C ALA A 95 -5.25 3.29 -11.71
N THR A 96 -5.58 4.43 -11.11
CA THR A 96 -5.18 5.75 -11.61
C THR A 96 -4.29 6.41 -10.55
N VAL A 97 -3.09 6.82 -10.96
CA VAL A 97 -2.12 7.51 -10.12
C VAL A 97 -2.10 8.99 -10.47
N ARG A 98 -2.30 9.84 -9.47
CA ARG A 98 -2.19 11.31 -9.58
C ARG A 98 -1.02 11.81 -8.75
N ARG A 99 -0.36 12.85 -9.25
CA ARG A 99 0.64 13.61 -8.50
C ARG A 99 0.11 15.01 -8.20
N VAL A 100 0.32 15.47 -6.99
CA VAL A 100 -0.12 16.77 -6.47
C VAL A 100 1.09 17.46 -5.88
N GLU A 101 1.19 18.78 -6.06
CA GLU A 101 2.26 19.61 -5.54
C GLU A 101 1.71 20.84 -4.80
N GLY A 102 2.54 21.41 -3.93
CA GLY A 102 2.24 22.62 -3.17
C GLY A 102 1.15 22.40 -2.12
N ALA A 103 0.45 23.47 -1.73
CA ALA A 103 -0.51 23.42 -0.64
C ALA A 103 -1.61 22.35 -0.79
N GLN A 104 -1.96 21.98 -2.03
CA GLN A 104 -2.95 20.93 -2.29
C GLN A 104 -2.49 19.51 -1.92
N ALA A 105 -1.18 19.28 -1.78
CA ALA A 105 -0.62 18.00 -1.36
C ALA A 105 -0.88 17.72 0.14
N ALA A 106 -1.02 18.77 0.96
CA ALA A 106 -1.37 18.67 2.37
C ALA A 106 -2.86 18.39 2.60
N GLU A 107 -3.71 18.69 1.62
CA GLU A 107 -5.15 18.49 1.70
C GLU A 107 -5.56 17.04 1.34
N THR A 108 -6.72 16.61 1.80
CA THR A 108 -7.35 15.37 1.32
C THR A 108 -8.26 15.69 0.13
N GLY A 109 -8.04 15.04 -1.01
CA GLY A 109 -8.84 15.29 -2.20
C GLY A 109 -8.46 14.41 -3.38
N ASP A 110 -9.15 14.60 -4.51
CA ASP A 110 -8.94 13.82 -5.74
C ASP A 110 -8.22 14.60 -6.84
N SER A 111 -7.77 15.82 -6.53
CA SER A 111 -7.02 16.67 -7.44
C SER A 111 -5.64 16.09 -7.74
N GLY A 112 -5.00 16.63 -8.78
CA GLY A 112 -3.64 16.27 -9.20
C GLY A 112 -3.54 15.99 -10.68
N GLN A 113 -2.31 16.05 -11.19
CA GLN A 113 -1.98 15.63 -12.54
C GLN A 113 -2.06 14.09 -12.63
N VAL A 114 -2.83 13.57 -13.59
CA VAL A 114 -2.84 12.14 -13.88
C VAL A 114 -1.50 11.75 -14.50
N MET A 115 -0.77 10.87 -13.80
CA MET A 115 0.54 10.36 -14.24
C MET A 115 0.39 9.00 -14.93
N ILE A 116 -0.51 8.17 -14.42
CA ILE A 116 -0.78 6.82 -14.89
C ILE A 116 -2.29 6.60 -14.82
N GLU A 117 -2.86 6.07 -15.90
CA GLU A 117 -4.28 5.75 -16.00
C GLU A 117 -4.47 4.29 -16.40
N ALA A 118 -5.52 3.67 -15.86
CA ALA A 118 -5.92 2.29 -16.16
C ALA A 118 -4.79 1.24 -15.97
N ALA A 119 -3.89 1.42 -15.01
CA ALA A 119 -2.87 0.43 -14.69
C ALA A 119 -3.51 -0.85 -14.11
N PRO A 120 -3.23 -2.05 -14.63
CA PRO A 120 -3.92 -3.26 -14.18
C PRO A 120 -3.51 -3.66 -12.76
N VAL A 121 -4.49 -4.06 -11.94
CA VAL A 121 -4.22 -4.70 -10.65
C VAL A 121 -3.86 -6.17 -10.86
N SER A 122 -2.73 -6.59 -10.28
CA SER A 122 -2.25 -7.97 -10.37
C SER A 122 -2.89 -8.83 -9.28
N THR A 123 -3.77 -9.74 -9.68
CA THR A 123 -4.44 -10.69 -8.78
C THR A 123 -3.88 -12.11 -8.86
N GLY A 124 -3.03 -12.38 -9.85
CA GLY A 124 -2.34 -13.65 -10.04
C GLY A 124 -0.87 -13.60 -9.65
N ARG A 125 -0.15 -14.66 -9.97
CA ARG A 125 1.29 -14.80 -9.68
C ARG A 125 2.15 -13.80 -10.45
N ASP A 126 1.77 -13.49 -11.68
CA ASP A 126 2.56 -12.61 -12.55
C ASP A 126 2.40 -11.14 -12.17
N ALA A 127 3.52 -10.42 -12.16
CA ALA A 127 3.53 -8.97 -11.99
C ALA A 127 3.17 -8.25 -13.28
N ARG A 128 2.08 -7.46 -13.23
CA ARG A 128 1.72 -6.52 -14.30
C ARG A 128 2.20 -5.14 -13.88
N VAL A 129 3.36 -4.73 -14.40
CA VAL A 129 3.96 -3.42 -14.12
C VAL A 129 3.59 -2.46 -15.26
N THR A 130 3.12 -1.28 -14.91
CA THR A 130 2.88 -0.19 -15.87
C THR A 130 4.06 0.77 -15.87
N GLU A 131 4.55 1.12 -17.06
CA GLU A 131 5.63 2.10 -17.22
C GLU A 131 5.06 3.37 -17.84
N ALA A 132 5.46 4.53 -17.32
CA ALA A 132 5.04 5.84 -17.80
C ALA A 132 6.22 6.82 -17.72
N GLY A 133 6.94 6.99 -18.83
CA GLY A 133 8.15 7.79 -18.85
C GLY A 133 9.21 7.24 -17.89
N ARG A 134 9.58 8.02 -16.87
CA ARG A 134 10.56 7.62 -15.84
C ARG A 134 9.92 6.93 -14.62
N TYR A 135 8.62 6.69 -14.65
CA TYR A 135 7.87 6.06 -13.57
C TYR A 135 7.57 4.59 -13.89
N ARG A 136 7.56 3.76 -12.85
CA ARG A 136 6.99 2.40 -12.92
C ARG A 136 6.04 2.20 -11.76
N PHE A 137 4.91 1.57 -12.03
CA PHE A 137 3.85 1.37 -11.06
C PHE A 137 3.41 -0.08 -11.04
N PHE A 138 3.15 -0.57 -9.84
CA PHE A 138 2.58 -1.87 -9.60
C PHE A 138 1.53 -1.77 -8.49
N ALA A 139 0.41 -2.47 -8.67
CA ALA A 139 -0.55 -2.72 -7.60
C ALA A 139 -1.06 -4.16 -7.62
N GLY A 140 -1.17 -4.80 -6.47
CA GLY A 140 -1.76 -6.14 -6.36
C GLY A 140 -1.22 -6.98 -5.20
N TRP A 141 -1.68 -8.22 -5.13
CA TRP A 141 -1.33 -9.19 -4.09
C TRP A 141 0.14 -9.63 -4.17
N ARG A 142 0.85 -9.65 -3.06
CA ARG A 142 2.21 -10.17 -2.91
C ARG A 142 2.34 -10.91 -1.59
N SER A 143 3.27 -11.86 -1.50
CA SER A 143 3.56 -12.53 -0.24
C SER A 143 3.90 -11.50 0.83
N ASP A 144 3.32 -11.69 2.01
CA ASP A 144 3.52 -10.79 3.13
C ASP A 144 4.99 -10.90 3.61
N PRO A 145 5.78 -9.82 3.59
CA PRO A 145 7.18 -9.85 4.02
C PRO A 145 7.34 -9.80 5.54
N PHE A 146 6.25 -9.74 6.31
CA PHE A 146 6.30 -9.75 7.76
C PHE A 146 6.51 -11.18 8.28
N PHE A 147 7.33 -11.34 9.32
CA PHE A 147 7.64 -12.63 9.94
C PHE A 147 7.42 -12.51 11.43
N PHE A 148 6.34 -13.10 11.94
CA PHE A 148 5.95 -12.89 13.33
C PHE A 148 5.08 -13.99 13.91
N ASP A 149 5.39 -14.36 15.16
CA ASP A 149 4.59 -15.29 15.95
C ASP A 149 3.43 -14.57 16.64
N THR A 150 2.41 -14.26 15.84
CA THR A 150 1.16 -13.63 16.29
C THR A 150 0.49 -14.44 17.40
N ARG A 151 0.55 -15.77 17.34
CA ARG A 151 -0.11 -16.63 18.34
C ARG A 151 0.60 -16.58 19.68
N GLY A 152 1.93 -16.65 19.68
CA GLY A 152 2.74 -16.46 20.87
C GLY A 152 2.56 -15.08 21.48
N ALA A 153 2.47 -14.04 20.65
CA ALA A 153 2.20 -12.68 21.12
C ALA A 153 0.85 -12.55 21.86
N LEU A 154 -0.20 -13.18 21.33
CA LEU A 154 -1.53 -13.21 21.96
C LEU A 154 -1.63 -14.18 23.15
N ASN A 155 -0.71 -15.13 23.26
CA ASN A 155 -0.63 -16.12 24.32
C ASN A 155 0.39 -15.70 25.40
N ASP A 156 0.18 -14.53 26.01
CA ASP A 156 1.04 -13.98 27.07
C ASP A 156 2.54 -13.95 26.70
N LEU A 157 2.83 -13.59 25.45
CA LEU A 157 4.18 -13.52 24.88
C LEU A 157 4.96 -14.86 24.93
N GLN A 158 4.26 -15.99 25.01
CA GLN A 158 4.86 -17.33 24.93
C GLN A 158 5.15 -17.68 23.47
N PHE A 159 6.27 -17.17 22.95
CA PHE A 159 6.70 -17.40 21.58
C PHE A 159 7.11 -18.85 21.31
N THR A 160 6.64 -19.37 20.18
CA THR A 160 6.84 -20.73 19.66
C THR A 160 7.67 -20.75 18.37
N SER A 161 8.00 -19.57 17.81
CA SER A 161 8.65 -19.40 16.50
C SER A 161 7.76 -19.80 15.31
N ASP A 162 6.45 -19.91 15.52
CA ASP A 162 5.47 -20.06 14.43
C ASP A 162 5.43 -18.76 13.63
N ASP A 163 5.55 -18.83 12.31
CA ASP A 163 5.41 -17.66 11.45
C ASP A 163 3.98 -17.60 10.92
N PHE A 164 3.16 -16.72 11.49
CA PHE A 164 1.76 -16.57 11.11
C PHE A 164 1.57 -16.13 9.66
N PHE A 165 2.57 -15.45 9.08
CA PHE A 165 2.47 -14.78 7.78
C PHE A 165 3.10 -15.57 6.63
N ILE A 166 3.75 -16.72 6.93
CA ILE A 166 4.53 -17.51 5.96
C ILE A 166 3.77 -17.91 4.68
N ASP A 167 2.45 -18.07 4.77
CA ASP A 167 1.55 -18.46 3.69
C ASP A 167 0.49 -17.37 3.39
N LYS A 168 0.75 -16.13 3.82
CA LYS A 168 -0.15 -14.99 3.65
C LYS A 168 0.36 -14.02 2.60
N ASP A 169 -0.58 -13.22 2.15
CA ASP A 169 -0.37 -12.19 1.14
C ASP A 169 -0.82 -10.85 1.70
N VAL A 170 -0.33 -9.79 1.10
CA VAL A 170 -0.70 -8.40 1.35
C VAL A 170 -0.85 -7.69 0.01
N CYS A 171 -1.71 -6.68 -0.10
CA CYS A 171 -1.76 -5.85 -1.29
C CYS A 171 -0.68 -4.77 -1.24
N SER A 172 0.20 -4.73 -2.25
CA SER A 172 1.21 -3.69 -2.37
C SER A 172 0.82 -2.66 -3.42
N ILE A 173 1.06 -1.39 -3.14
CA ILE A 173 1.03 -0.26 -4.08
C ILE A 173 2.47 0.25 -4.18
N MET A 174 3.13 0.02 -5.31
CA MET A 174 4.53 0.36 -5.53
C MET A 174 4.66 1.43 -6.62
N LEU A 175 5.50 2.41 -6.34
CA LEU A 175 5.85 3.47 -7.28
C LEU A 175 7.37 3.66 -7.31
N GLU A 176 7.96 3.42 -8.48
CA GLU A 176 9.33 3.80 -8.83
C GLU A 176 9.29 5.18 -9.52
N MET A 177 10.15 6.10 -9.11
CA MET A 177 10.20 7.47 -9.63
C MET A 177 11.62 8.04 -9.61
N PRO A 178 11.93 9.05 -10.45
CA PRO A 178 13.17 9.79 -10.32
C PRO A 178 13.21 10.58 -9.00
N ASN A 179 14.39 10.71 -8.39
CA ASN A 179 14.56 11.45 -7.14
C ASN A 179 14.21 12.94 -7.30
N SER A 180 14.27 13.50 -8.52
CA SER A 180 13.83 14.86 -8.79
C SER A 180 12.31 15.07 -8.74
N ALA A 181 11.54 13.99 -8.55
CA ALA A 181 10.09 14.04 -8.35
C ALA A 181 9.69 13.85 -6.87
N LEU A 182 10.68 13.64 -5.99
CA LEU A 182 10.57 13.61 -4.53
C LEU A 182 11.00 14.95 -3.93
#